data_AF-A0A813XW33-F1
#
_entry.id   AF-A0A813XW33-F1
#
_cell.length_a   1.000
_cell.length_b   1.000
_cell.length_c   1.000
_cell.angle_alpha   90.00
_cell.angle_beta   90.00
_cell.angle_gamma   90.00
#
_symmetry.space_group_name_H-M   'P 1'
#
loop_
_entity.id
_entity.type
_entity.pdbx_description
1 polymer ?
#
loop_
_entity_poly.entity_id
_entity_poly.type
_entity_poly.pdbx_seq_one_letter_code
_entity_poly.pdbx_strand_id
1 'polypeptide(L)'
;MLSSHPFHSSVSNCDIFTRNLEDYCKNADILVSACGVSHLIKPENIKNGVVLIDVGINQIKNSNNKQRIVGDICPSSYEKSSFYTTVPGGVGLLTLSTLAFNVLNACLLQKGIRQVNLFDEMYKKENFNKFIETKKINDTIKTNKIYQVLVLSSAYNGLTQNIEKILKGMGHKVDFSLAKTDDQMRVKGDRGPSSLDWAILKNLPEWGVAILEADKEMDAGNIWAISNFRMPYNITKGELYNSLISRTATKLIVECFSKLDDPNFRPEPLDYSKPDVKGNLHKTLKNNIEIIPESEVSNLSAPDLENTYQEISFRKHSKAGILFFNFYNGAMDTRKCKRLVEAIKECSKQDINVLVFADQAQEAWNNIKEINNVVKEILFMKNLITISAIQTNAGAGGVYMALASDFVFAQDDIVLNPHYKNMGLYGSELHTITAPKRIGKSALDYLKNSAIPLLTKEAIELNLIDDIDKKFETIFNENVQLLDMNLDFLDKIKLFASKYSNDEQKLKKYLNIKQEIFRTIKFQNVVLEQEETELNEMKIDMFMNRNDFDRKRKAFLRKVDIDEV
;
A
#
# COMPACT_ATOMS: atom_id res chain seq x y z
N MET A 1 -26.65 23.93 6.82
CA MET A 1 -25.28 24.05 6.27
C MET A 1 -24.62 25.36 6.70
N LEU A 2 -25.18 26.53 6.40
CA LEU A 2 -24.56 27.80 6.81
C LEU A 2 -24.71 28.09 8.33
N SER A 3 -25.76 27.57 8.97
CA SER A 3 -25.97 27.68 10.42
C SER A 3 -25.17 26.65 11.24
N SER A 4 -24.61 25.62 10.58
CA SER A 4 -23.81 24.59 11.23
C SER A 4 -22.33 24.97 11.28
N HIS A 5 -21.59 24.40 12.23
CA HIS A 5 -20.13 24.51 12.29
C HIS A 5 -19.52 24.09 10.93
N PRO A 6 -18.50 24.81 10.40
CA PRO A 6 -17.73 25.90 11.00
C PRO A 6 -18.29 27.32 10.79
N PHE A 7 -19.42 27.49 10.09
CA PHE A 7 -19.81 28.78 9.51
C PHE A 7 -20.61 29.70 10.44
N HIS A 8 -21.35 29.16 11.41
CA HIS A 8 -22.06 29.90 12.47
C HIS A 8 -22.91 31.11 12.00
N SER A 9 -23.50 31.06 10.81
CA SER A 9 -24.30 32.18 10.29
C SER A 9 -25.73 32.19 10.84
N SER A 10 -26.30 33.39 10.96
CA SER A 10 -27.73 33.58 11.24
C SER A 10 -28.53 33.40 9.95
N VAL A 11 -29.42 32.40 9.91
CA VAL A 11 -30.20 32.05 8.73
C VAL A 11 -31.68 32.34 8.97
N SER A 12 -32.27 33.19 8.13
CA SER A 12 -33.72 33.44 8.10
C SER A 12 -34.32 32.76 6.87
N ASN A 13 -35.31 31.88 7.08
CA ASN A 13 -36.04 31.25 5.99
C ASN A 13 -37.33 32.05 5.75
N CYS A 14 -37.54 32.52 4.52
CA CYS A 14 -38.69 33.33 4.14
C CYS A 14 -39.54 32.56 3.12
N ASP A 15 -40.86 32.63 3.27
CA ASP A 15 -41.85 32.05 2.37
C ASP A 15 -42.88 33.10 1.91
N ILE A 16 -43.89 32.67 1.15
CA ILE A 16 -44.94 33.54 0.60
C ILE A 16 -45.80 34.24 1.66
N PHE A 17 -45.77 33.81 2.92
CA PHE A 17 -46.53 34.40 4.03
C PHE A 17 -45.67 35.30 4.92
N THR A 18 -44.37 35.38 4.64
CA THR A 18 -43.44 36.19 5.42
C THR A 18 -43.77 37.67 5.25
N ARG A 19 -44.16 38.33 6.34
CA ARG A 19 -44.42 39.77 6.37
C ARG A 19 -43.08 40.52 6.31
N ASN A 20 -43.07 41.65 5.62
CA ASN A 20 -41.89 42.52 5.45
C ASN A 20 -40.68 41.80 4.82
N LEU A 21 -40.91 40.95 3.82
CA LEU A 21 -39.86 40.26 3.06
C LEU A 21 -38.72 41.20 2.60
N GLU A 22 -39.06 42.43 2.23
CA GLU A 22 -38.08 43.44 1.82
C GLU A 22 -37.04 43.76 2.90
N ASP A 23 -37.43 43.76 4.18
CA ASP A 23 -36.50 44.06 5.28
C ASP A 23 -35.51 42.91 5.46
N TYR A 24 -35.96 41.66 5.28
CA TYR A 24 -35.07 40.50 5.28
C TYR A 24 -34.09 40.57 4.11
N CYS A 25 -34.58 40.91 2.90
CA CYS A 25 -33.72 41.06 1.72
C CYS A 25 -32.70 42.20 1.87
N LYS A 26 -33.09 43.33 2.48
CA LYS A 26 -32.20 44.47 2.71
C LYS A 26 -31.14 44.19 3.76
N ASN A 27 -31.42 43.33 4.73
CA ASN A 27 -30.47 43.01 5.79
C ASN A 27 -29.53 41.84 5.44
N ALA A 28 -29.92 40.97 4.49
CA ALA A 28 -29.14 39.80 4.10
C ALA A 28 -27.75 40.14 3.54
N ASP A 29 -26.70 39.52 4.10
CA ASP A 29 -25.34 39.49 3.52
C ASP A 29 -25.24 38.50 2.34
N ILE A 30 -25.97 37.39 2.43
CA ILE A 30 -26.12 36.38 1.38
C ILE A 30 -27.62 36.16 1.17
N LEU A 31 -28.11 36.40 -0.04
CA LEU A 31 -29.51 36.19 -0.43
C LEU A 31 -29.58 35.03 -1.42
N VAL A 32 -30.28 33.96 -1.03
CA VAL A 32 -30.57 32.81 -1.88
C VAL A 32 -32.04 32.85 -2.30
N SER A 33 -32.33 32.99 -3.60
CA SER A 33 -33.69 33.04 -4.12
C SER A 33 -34.06 31.75 -4.84
N ALA A 34 -35.19 31.15 -4.44
CA ALA A 34 -35.77 29.95 -5.05
C ALA A 34 -37.30 30.03 -5.04
N CYS A 35 -37.83 31.22 -5.30
CA CYS A 35 -39.25 31.58 -5.21
C CYS A 35 -40.04 31.17 -6.46
N GLY A 36 -39.38 31.01 -7.61
CA GLY A 36 -40.07 30.67 -8.86
C GLY A 36 -40.96 31.80 -9.38
N VAL A 37 -40.51 33.05 -9.18
CA VAL A 37 -41.20 34.25 -9.65
C VAL A 37 -40.18 35.15 -10.34
N SER A 38 -40.36 35.36 -11.64
CA SER A 38 -39.41 36.11 -12.46
C SER A 38 -39.16 37.51 -11.91
N HIS A 39 -37.89 37.85 -11.66
CA HIS A 39 -37.46 39.18 -11.23
C HIS A 39 -38.14 39.70 -9.95
N LEU A 40 -38.50 38.79 -9.04
CA LEU A 40 -39.02 39.10 -7.71
C LEU A 40 -38.05 39.99 -6.91
N ILE A 41 -36.75 39.69 -6.93
CA ILE A 41 -35.73 40.44 -6.19
C ILE A 41 -35.13 41.52 -7.07
N LYS A 42 -35.40 42.78 -6.74
CA LYS A 42 -34.95 43.97 -7.48
C LYS A 42 -33.87 44.74 -6.72
N PRO A 43 -33.15 45.68 -7.38
CA PRO A 43 -32.07 46.44 -6.75
C PRO A 43 -32.46 47.22 -5.49
N GLU A 44 -33.73 47.62 -5.37
CA GLU A 44 -34.29 48.32 -4.22
C GLU A 44 -34.51 47.41 -3.00
N ASN A 45 -34.58 46.10 -3.21
CA ASN A 45 -34.83 45.11 -2.15
C ASN A 45 -33.54 44.66 -1.46
N ILE A 46 -32.37 45.10 -1.91
CA ILE A 46 -31.07 44.56 -1.48
C ILE A 46 -30.08 45.66 -1.07
N LYS A 47 -29.15 45.33 -0.16
CA LYS A 47 -28.04 46.21 0.20
C LYS A 47 -26.86 46.09 -0.75
N ASN A 48 -26.01 47.13 -0.79
CA ASN A 48 -24.76 47.09 -1.53
C ASN A 48 -23.79 46.06 -0.91
N GLY A 49 -23.09 45.31 -1.76
CA GLY A 49 -22.13 44.28 -1.36
C GLY A 49 -22.74 42.92 -1.03
N VAL A 50 -24.07 42.75 -1.18
CA VAL A 50 -24.74 41.45 -0.97
C VAL A 50 -24.22 40.37 -1.93
N VAL A 51 -24.16 39.12 -1.48
CA VAL A 51 -23.94 37.96 -2.34
C VAL A 51 -25.29 37.41 -2.80
N LEU A 52 -25.49 37.27 -4.11
CA LEU A 52 -26.76 36.82 -4.70
C LEU A 52 -26.64 35.40 -5.27
N ILE A 53 -27.49 34.48 -4.83
CA ILE A 53 -27.56 33.12 -5.37
C ILE A 53 -28.97 32.90 -5.92
N ASP A 54 -29.10 32.96 -7.23
CA ASP A 54 -30.36 32.72 -7.96
C ASP A 54 -30.48 31.23 -8.29
N VAL A 55 -31.44 30.56 -7.65
CA VAL A 55 -31.80 29.16 -7.86
C VAL A 55 -33.14 29.05 -8.61
N GLY A 56 -33.88 30.16 -8.71
CA GLY A 56 -35.16 30.20 -9.41
C GLY A 56 -34.99 30.09 -10.92
N ILE A 57 -35.90 29.37 -11.57
CA ILE A 57 -35.93 29.23 -13.03
C ILE A 57 -37.34 29.56 -13.51
N ASN A 58 -37.45 30.64 -14.28
CA ASN A 58 -38.69 31.16 -14.83
C ASN A 58 -38.59 31.31 -16.35
N GLN A 59 -39.72 31.29 -17.04
CA GLN A 59 -39.80 31.55 -18.48
C GLN A 59 -40.61 32.80 -18.76
N ILE A 60 -40.02 33.76 -19.46
CA ILE A 60 -40.71 34.96 -19.95
C ILE A 60 -40.73 34.97 -21.48
N LYS A 61 -41.75 35.59 -22.07
CA LYS A 61 -41.80 35.83 -23.52
C LYS A 61 -41.19 37.19 -23.84
N ASN A 62 -40.22 37.23 -24.74
CA ASN A 62 -39.71 38.49 -25.27
C ASN A 62 -40.70 39.10 -26.29
N SER A 63 -40.49 40.37 -26.64
CA SER A 63 -41.24 41.12 -27.66
C SER A 63 -41.38 40.42 -29.03
N ASN A 64 -40.47 39.49 -29.35
CA ASN A 64 -40.51 38.66 -30.57
C ASN A 64 -41.16 37.27 -30.35
N ASN A 65 -41.96 37.07 -29.29
CA ASN A 65 -42.57 35.79 -28.89
C ASN A 65 -41.59 34.63 -28.60
N LYS A 66 -40.27 34.87 -28.59
CA LYS A 66 -39.26 33.88 -28.17
C LYS A 66 -39.24 33.77 -26.65
N GLN A 67 -39.30 32.53 -26.15
CA GLN A 67 -39.14 32.23 -24.73
C GLN A 67 -37.70 32.48 -24.29
N ARG A 68 -37.53 33.15 -23.16
CA ARG A 68 -36.26 33.39 -22.50
C ARG A 68 -36.34 32.87 -21.07
N ILE A 69 -35.32 32.12 -20.67
CA ILE A 69 -35.17 31.68 -19.28
C ILE A 69 -34.56 32.83 -18.47
N VAL A 70 -35.18 33.11 -17.34
CA VAL A 70 -34.75 34.14 -16.38
C VAL A 70 -34.86 33.60 -14.96
N GLY A 71 -34.11 34.19 -14.04
CA GLY A 71 -34.17 33.84 -12.64
C GLY A 71 -35.16 34.66 -11.82
N ASP A 72 -35.14 34.44 -10.51
CA ASP A 72 -35.93 35.23 -9.58
C ASP A 72 -35.29 36.61 -9.33
N ILE A 73 -34.00 36.75 -9.57
CA ILE A 73 -33.25 37.98 -9.33
C ILE A 73 -33.22 38.82 -10.62
N CYS A 74 -33.53 40.11 -10.51
CA CYS A 74 -33.44 41.03 -11.64
C CYS A 74 -31.97 41.28 -12.00
N PRO A 75 -31.56 41.21 -13.30
CA PRO A 75 -30.16 41.43 -13.67
C PRO A 75 -29.57 42.79 -13.26
N SER A 76 -30.40 43.82 -13.12
CA SER A 76 -29.96 45.13 -12.61
C SER A 76 -29.47 45.06 -11.16
N SER A 77 -29.84 44.03 -10.41
CA SER A 77 -29.40 43.80 -9.03
C SER A 77 -27.92 43.40 -8.94
N TYR A 78 -27.34 42.89 -10.04
CA TYR A 78 -25.97 42.39 -10.05
C TYR A 78 -24.94 43.49 -9.85
N GLU A 79 -25.22 44.72 -10.31
CA GLU A 79 -24.33 45.88 -10.12
C GLU A 79 -24.15 46.27 -8.65
N LYS A 80 -25.12 45.93 -7.79
CA LYS A 80 -25.03 46.17 -6.34
C LYS A 80 -24.39 45.02 -5.57
N SER A 81 -24.20 43.86 -6.20
CA SER A 81 -23.73 42.64 -5.54
C SER A 81 -22.21 42.53 -5.54
N SER A 82 -21.65 41.92 -4.50
CA SER A 82 -20.21 41.56 -4.47
C SER A 82 -19.92 40.29 -5.26
N PHE A 83 -20.90 39.39 -5.35
CA PHE A 83 -20.87 38.16 -6.13
C PHE A 83 -22.32 37.77 -6.49
N TYR A 84 -22.51 37.18 -7.67
CA TYR A 84 -23.82 36.68 -8.10
C TYR A 84 -23.71 35.40 -8.92
N THR A 85 -24.74 34.55 -8.86
CA THR A 85 -24.92 33.45 -9.82
C THR A 85 -25.82 33.89 -10.97
N THR A 86 -25.50 33.48 -12.20
CA THR A 86 -26.42 33.59 -13.34
C THR A 86 -27.24 32.31 -13.46
N VAL A 87 -28.48 32.43 -13.91
CA VAL A 87 -29.31 31.25 -14.22
C VAL A 87 -28.81 30.61 -15.51
N PRO A 88 -28.29 29.36 -15.47
CA PRO A 88 -27.92 28.63 -16.69
C PRO A 88 -29.20 28.30 -17.45
N GLY A 89 -29.21 28.52 -18.77
CA GLY A 89 -30.40 28.44 -19.63
C GLY A 89 -30.98 27.04 -19.88
N GLY A 90 -31.23 26.25 -18.84
CA GLY A 90 -31.88 24.93 -18.91
C GLY A 90 -31.46 24.00 -17.76
N VAL A 91 -32.11 22.82 -17.71
CA VAL A 91 -31.74 21.74 -16.78
C VAL A 91 -30.27 21.39 -17.02
N GLY A 92 -29.41 21.59 -16.01
CA GLY A 92 -27.96 21.53 -16.18
C GLY A 92 -27.48 20.19 -16.75
N LEU A 93 -26.30 20.21 -17.39
CA LEU A 93 -25.63 18.99 -17.89
C LEU A 93 -25.58 17.88 -16.83
N LEU A 94 -25.40 18.25 -15.56
CA LEU A 94 -25.44 17.33 -14.42
C LEU A 94 -26.77 16.56 -14.36
N THR A 95 -27.91 17.23 -14.48
CA THR A 95 -29.23 16.60 -14.42
C THR A 95 -29.49 15.68 -15.61
N LEU A 96 -29.07 16.09 -16.81
CA LEU A 96 -29.19 15.25 -18.01
C LEU A 96 -28.32 13.98 -17.86
N SER A 97 -27.09 14.14 -17.36
CA SER A 97 -26.19 13.03 -17.07
C SER A 97 -26.76 12.09 -16.00
N THR A 98 -27.33 12.62 -14.91
CA THR A 98 -27.97 11.80 -13.87
C THR A 98 -29.20 11.04 -14.40
N LEU A 99 -30.02 11.66 -15.25
CA LEU A 99 -31.15 10.98 -15.90
C LEU A 99 -30.67 9.85 -16.82
N ALA A 100 -29.67 10.12 -17.66
CA ALA A 100 -29.08 9.09 -18.53
C ALA A 100 -28.48 7.93 -17.71
N PHE A 101 -27.83 8.23 -16.58
CA PHE A 101 -27.30 7.24 -15.65
C PHE A 101 -28.41 6.37 -15.04
N ASN A 102 -29.50 6.99 -14.57
CA ASN A 102 -30.63 6.25 -14.01
C ASN A 102 -31.28 5.32 -15.04
N VAL A 103 -31.40 5.77 -16.30
CA VAL A 103 -31.91 4.95 -17.41
C VAL A 103 -30.98 3.78 -17.71
N LEU A 104 -29.67 4.01 -17.78
CA LEU A 104 -28.68 2.94 -18.00
C LEU A 104 -28.73 1.91 -16.87
N ASN A 105 -28.79 2.35 -15.61
CA ASN A 105 -28.90 1.47 -14.46
C ASN A 105 -30.18 0.62 -14.50
N ALA A 106 -31.32 1.24 -14.83
CA ALA A 106 -32.58 0.50 -14.98
C ALA A 106 -32.48 -0.59 -16.07
N CYS A 107 -31.86 -0.28 -17.21
CA CYS A 107 -31.62 -1.24 -18.29
C CYS A 107 -30.70 -2.40 -17.86
N LEU A 108 -29.61 -2.11 -17.13
CA LEU A 108 -28.69 -3.14 -16.62
C LEU A 108 -29.40 -4.07 -15.63
N LEU A 109 -30.16 -3.50 -14.69
CA LEU A 109 -30.95 -4.26 -13.71
C LEU A 109 -31.97 -5.19 -14.38
N GLN A 110 -32.69 -4.70 -15.41
CA GLN A 110 -33.64 -5.53 -16.18
C GLN A 110 -32.97 -6.70 -16.90
N LYS A 111 -31.70 -6.55 -17.32
CA LYS A 111 -30.92 -7.61 -17.96
C LYS A 111 -30.23 -8.56 -16.97
N GLY A 112 -30.46 -8.38 -15.66
CA GLY A 112 -29.75 -9.14 -14.62
C GLY A 112 -28.25 -8.82 -14.57
N ILE A 113 -27.81 -7.76 -15.24
CA ILE A 113 -26.42 -7.30 -15.20
C ILE A 113 -26.27 -6.48 -13.94
N ARG A 114 -25.28 -6.87 -13.13
CA ARG A 114 -25.02 -6.27 -11.83
C ARG A 114 -24.80 -4.77 -11.94
N GLN A 115 -25.31 -4.04 -10.96
CA GLN A 115 -25.13 -2.60 -10.83
C GLN A 115 -23.62 -2.29 -10.82
N VAL A 116 -23.13 -1.66 -11.87
CA VAL A 116 -21.80 -1.05 -11.88
C VAL A 116 -22.00 0.35 -11.34
N ASN A 117 -21.43 0.64 -10.17
CA ASN A 117 -21.39 2.03 -9.71
C ASN A 117 -20.41 2.79 -10.61
N LEU A 118 -20.91 3.34 -11.72
CA LEU A 118 -20.06 4.05 -12.69
C LEU A 118 -19.36 5.25 -12.05
N PHE A 119 -19.92 5.86 -10.99
CA PHE A 119 -19.23 6.90 -10.23
C PHE A 119 -17.99 6.34 -9.51
N ASP A 120 -18.08 5.17 -8.90
CA ASP A 120 -16.93 4.50 -8.29
C ASP A 120 -15.87 4.15 -9.34
N GLU A 121 -16.29 3.66 -10.51
CA GLU A 121 -15.35 3.34 -11.61
C GLU A 121 -14.72 4.60 -12.21
N MET A 122 -15.47 5.70 -12.34
CA MET A 122 -14.93 7.00 -12.74
C MET A 122 -13.92 7.52 -11.72
N TYR A 123 -14.24 7.43 -10.43
CA TYR A 123 -13.36 7.88 -9.34
C TYR A 123 -12.06 7.07 -9.31
N LYS A 124 -12.13 5.74 -9.43
CA LYS A 124 -10.95 4.87 -9.55
C LYS A 124 -10.09 5.25 -10.76
N LYS A 125 -10.74 5.50 -11.91
CA LYS A 125 -10.05 5.91 -13.13
C LYS A 125 -9.38 7.28 -12.98
N GLU A 126 -10.04 8.23 -12.33
CA GLU A 126 -9.50 9.56 -12.05
C GLU A 126 -8.30 9.47 -11.10
N ASN A 127 -8.40 8.71 -10.01
CA ASN A 127 -7.28 8.47 -9.10
C ASN A 127 -6.11 7.79 -9.82
N PHE A 128 -6.37 6.80 -10.67
CA PHE A 128 -5.32 6.16 -11.46
C PHE A 128 -4.68 7.13 -12.46
N ASN A 129 -5.47 7.95 -13.15
CA ASN A 129 -4.94 8.97 -14.06
C ASN A 129 -4.09 9.99 -13.31
N LYS A 130 -4.57 10.48 -12.16
CA LYS A 130 -3.83 11.38 -11.29
C LYS A 130 -2.53 10.74 -10.81
N PHE A 131 -2.55 9.48 -10.39
CA PHE A 131 -1.35 8.73 -10.01
C PHE A 131 -0.33 8.67 -11.17
N ILE A 132 -0.79 8.36 -12.39
CA ILE A 132 0.07 8.34 -13.58
C ILE A 132 0.59 9.74 -13.91
N GLU A 133 -0.21 10.79 -13.75
CA GLU A 133 0.21 12.18 -13.92
C GLU A 133 1.24 12.59 -12.87
N THR A 134 1.03 12.29 -11.58
CA THR A 134 2.02 12.54 -10.52
C THR A 134 3.34 11.83 -10.82
N LYS A 135 3.28 10.58 -11.31
CA LYS A 135 4.48 9.85 -11.75
C LYS A 135 5.21 10.52 -12.91
N LYS A 136 4.48 11.16 -13.84
CA LYS A 136 5.06 11.94 -14.94
C LYS A 136 5.56 13.32 -14.48
N ILE A 137 4.89 13.94 -13.51
CA ILE A 137 5.19 15.28 -12.98
C ILE A 137 6.35 15.24 -11.98
N ASN A 138 6.59 14.12 -11.28
CA ASN A 138 7.75 13.96 -10.40
C ASN A 138 9.11 14.04 -11.15
N ASP A 139 9.11 14.04 -12.48
CA ASP A 139 10.26 14.48 -13.31
C ASP A 139 10.48 16.01 -13.29
N THR A 140 9.65 16.76 -12.56
CA THR A 140 9.57 18.23 -12.58
C THR A 140 9.50 18.87 -11.19
N ILE A 141 9.89 18.16 -10.13
CA ILE A 141 10.09 18.79 -8.82
C ILE A 141 11.41 19.58 -8.86
N LYS A 142 11.28 20.91 -8.78
CA LYS A 142 12.39 21.85 -8.69
C LYS A 142 13.08 21.75 -7.33
N THR A 143 14.02 20.82 -7.21
CA THR A 143 15.25 21.10 -6.45
C THR A 143 16.12 22.03 -7.32
N ASN A 144 16.85 22.97 -6.72
CA ASN A 144 17.72 23.89 -7.49
C ASN A 144 18.84 23.14 -8.23
N LYS A 145 19.09 21.87 -7.89
CA LYS A 145 20.12 21.02 -8.47
C LYS A 145 19.66 19.56 -8.55
N ILE A 146 19.62 19.03 -9.77
CA ILE A 146 19.30 17.61 -10.03
C ILE A 146 20.61 16.82 -10.02
N TYR A 147 20.78 15.93 -9.04
CA TYR A 147 21.93 15.02 -8.97
C TYR A 147 21.70 13.76 -9.81
N GLN A 148 22.78 13.24 -10.40
CA GLN A 148 22.85 11.85 -10.88
C GLN A 148 23.46 11.01 -9.77
N VAL A 149 22.69 10.05 -9.26
CA VAL A 149 23.02 9.25 -8.09
C VAL A 149 23.13 7.79 -8.53
N LEU A 150 24.29 7.18 -8.29
CA LEU A 150 24.47 5.74 -8.46
C LEU A 150 24.37 5.06 -7.09
N VAL A 151 23.42 4.15 -6.93
CA VAL A 151 23.26 3.34 -5.72
C VAL A 151 23.94 2.00 -5.93
N LEU A 152 24.94 1.70 -5.10
CA LEU A 152 25.63 0.42 -5.04
C LEU A 152 25.08 -0.39 -3.85
N SER A 153 24.53 -1.57 -4.11
CA SER A 153 24.05 -2.48 -3.06
C SER A 153 24.19 -3.94 -3.47
N SER A 154 24.43 -4.84 -2.50
CA SER A 154 24.63 -6.27 -2.77
C SER A 154 23.35 -6.99 -3.22
N ALA A 155 22.19 -6.35 -3.07
CA ALA A 155 20.94 -6.79 -3.67
C ALA A 155 19.98 -5.61 -3.83
N TYR A 156 19.01 -5.73 -4.74
CA TYR A 156 17.90 -4.77 -4.87
C TYR A 156 16.84 -4.98 -3.77
N ASN A 157 17.29 -4.87 -2.52
CA ASN A 157 16.52 -5.13 -1.31
C ASN A 157 15.57 -3.98 -0.95
N GLY A 158 14.76 -4.17 0.09
CA GLY A 158 13.76 -3.19 0.51
C GLY A 158 14.31 -1.80 0.86
N LEU A 159 15.51 -1.73 1.45
CA LEU A 159 16.19 -0.46 1.72
C LEU A 159 16.60 0.23 0.42
N THR A 160 17.20 -0.52 -0.51
CA THR A 160 17.63 -0.01 -1.82
C THR A 160 16.45 0.57 -2.60
N GLN A 161 15.31 -0.14 -2.60
CA GLN A 161 14.06 0.33 -3.22
C GLN A 161 13.54 1.61 -2.57
N ASN A 162 13.55 1.69 -1.24
CA ASN A 162 13.14 2.89 -0.49
C ASN A 162 13.99 4.11 -0.87
N ILE A 163 15.32 3.94 -0.87
CA ILE A 163 16.27 5.00 -1.21
C ILE A 163 16.04 5.50 -2.63
N GLU A 164 15.95 4.58 -3.60
CA GLU A 164 15.71 4.95 -4.99
C GLU A 164 14.39 5.73 -5.13
N LYS A 165 13.32 5.26 -4.50
CA LYS A 165 12.01 5.90 -4.56
C LYS A 165 12.03 7.32 -4.03
N ILE A 166 12.67 7.52 -2.90
CA ILE A 166 12.70 8.82 -2.22
C ILE A 166 13.56 9.81 -3.00
N LEU A 167 14.74 9.38 -3.47
CA LEU A 167 15.62 10.23 -4.28
C LEU A 167 14.99 10.58 -5.63
N LYS A 168 14.31 9.64 -6.30
CA LYS A 168 13.51 9.94 -7.50
C LYS A 168 12.34 10.87 -7.19
N GLY A 169 11.67 10.69 -6.06
CA GLY A 169 10.63 11.60 -5.57
C GLY A 169 11.13 13.02 -5.29
N MET A 170 12.42 13.20 -4.98
CA MET A 170 13.08 14.51 -4.86
C MET A 170 13.50 15.12 -6.21
N GLY A 171 13.25 14.41 -7.33
CA GLY A 171 13.62 14.84 -8.69
C GLY A 171 15.05 14.46 -9.11
N HIS A 172 15.76 13.62 -8.34
CA HIS A 172 17.10 13.16 -8.72
C HIS A 172 17.05 11.99 -9.70
N LYS A 173 18.07 11.89 -10.57
CA LYS A 173 18.25 10.74 -11.46
C LYS A 173 18.98 9.67 -10.68
N VAL A 174 18.38 8.49 -10.53
CA VAL A 174 18.94 7.41 -9.71
C VAL A 174 19.09 6.15 -10.54
N ASP A 175 20.34 5.67 -10.64
CA ASP A 175 20.71 4.39 -11.22
C ASP A 175 21.13 3.42 -10.11
N PHE A 176 20.96 2.12 -10.38
CA PHE A 176 21.29 1.05 -9.45
C PHE A 176 22.29 0.08 -10.10
N SER A 177 23.27 -0.37 -9.32
CA SER A 177 24.18 -1.44 -9.72
C SER A 177 24.45 -2.41 -8.56
N LEU A 178 24.50 -3.70 -8.88
CA LEU A 178 24.83 -4.76 -7.93
C LEU A 178 26.30 -4.64 -7.52
N ALA A 179 26.52 -4.36 -6.24
CA ALA A 179 27.85 -4.39 -5.65
C ALA A 179 28.28 -5.86 -5.49
N LYS A 180 29.39 -6.24 -6.13
CA LYS A 180 29.95 -7.61 -6.08
C LYS A 180 30.57 -7.99 -4.72
N THR A 181 30.51 -7.08 -3.74
CA THR A 181 31.07 -7.19 -2.38
C THR A 181 30.20 -6.43 -1.39
N ASP A 182 29.92 -7.03 -0.22
CA ASP A 182 29.06 -6.48 0.84
C ASP A 182 29.72 -5.28 1.57
N ASP A 183 29.01 -4.16 1.71
CA ASP A 183 29.37 -3.07 2.65
C ASP A 183 28.16 -2.15 2.91
N GLN A 184 27.58 -2.10 4.12
CA GLN A 184 26.66 -1.00 4.53
C GLN A 184 26.53 -0.71 6.05
N MET A 185 26.45 0.62 6.35
CA MET A 185 25.68 1.44 7.34
C MET A 185 25.61 1.09 8.84
N ARG A 186 26.07 2.01 9.73
CA ARG A 186 26.38 1.72 11.17
C ARG A 186 26.39 2.93 12.12
N VAL A 187 26.52 2.74 13.44
CA VAL A 187 26.68 3.81 14.45
C VAL A 187 28.06 4.49 14.38
N LYS A 188 28.17 5.75 14.84
CA LYS A 188 29.42 6.54 14.94
C LYS A 188 30.47 5.75 15.75
N GLY A 189 31.54 5.34 15.06
CA GLY A 189 32.68 4.59 15.59
C GLY A 189 32.62 3.06 15.42
N ASP A 190 31.51 2.50 14.94
CA ASP A 190 31.35 1.06 14.84
C ASP A 190 31.84 0.48 13.50
N ARG A 191 32.88 -0.36 13.53
CA ARG A 191 33.55 -0.93 12.34
C ARG A 191 33.43 -2.48 12.34
N GLY A 192 33.54 -3.17 11.20
CA GLY A 192 33.28 -4.63 11.05
C GLY A 192 31.95 -5.05 10.40
N PRO A 193 31.91 -6.11 9.55
CA PRO A 193 30.73 -6.51 8.74
C PRO A 193 29.55 -7.13 9.54
N SER A 194 29.67 -7.29 10.86
CA SER A 194 28.66 -7.94 11.73
C SER A 194 28.24 -7.05 12.91
N SER A 195 28.33 -5.73 12.76
CA SER A 195 28.03 -4.74 13.80
C SER A 195 26.64 -4.94 14.43
N LEU A 196 25.61 -5.18 13.60
CA LEU A 196 24.26 -5.44 14.08
C LEU A 196 24.12 -6.77 14.83
N ASP A 197 24.82 -7.82 14.36
CA ASP A 197 24.83 -9.11 15.05
C ASP A 197 25.42 -8.97 16.45
N TRP A 198 26.48 -8.18 16.60
CA TRP A 198 27.04 -7.83 17.91
C TRP A 198 26.09 -7.02 18.78
N ALA A 199 25.34 -6.07 18.21
CA ALA A 199 24.37 -5.27 18.95
C ALA A 199 23.22 -6.12 19.52
N ILE A 200 22.69 -7.05 18.73
CA ILE A 200 21.66 -8.01 19.15
C ILE A 200 22.24 -8.98 20.19
N LEU A 201 23.40 -9.59 19.91
CA LEU A 201 24.04 -10.55 20.82
C LEU A 201 24.39 -9.94 22.18
N LYS A 202 24.82 -8.67 22.20
CA LYS A 202 25.15 -7.95 23.44
C LYS A 202 23.94 -7.27 24.09
N ASN A 203 22.75 -7.40 23.49
CA ASN A 203 21.51 -6.79 23.94
C ASN A 203 21.68 -5.29 24.29
N LEU A 204 22.30 -4.55 23.37
CA LEU A 204 22.59 -3.13 23.61
C LEU A 204 21.29 -2.34 23.73
N PRO A 205 21.18 -1.40 24.69
CA PRO A 205 19.94 -0.65 24.92
C PRO A 205 19.68 0.44 23.85
N GLU A 206 20.72 0.83 23.11
CA GLU A 206 20.70 1.89 22.10
C GLU A 206 21.60 1.47 20.92
N TRP A 207 21.14 1.73 19.70
CA TRP A 207 21.89 1.54 18.46
C TRP A 207 21.51 2.62 17.44
N GLY A 208 22.00 2.55 16.20
CA GLY A 208 21.75 3.62 15.23
C GLY A 208 22.32 3.34 13.84
N VAL A 209 22.11 4.32 12.96
CA VAL A 209 22.57 4.32 11.57
C VAL A 209 23.36 5.60 11.33
N ALA A 210 24.44 5.50 10.56
CA ALA A 210 25.23 6.61 10.09
C ALA A 210 25.58 6.44 8.61
N ILE A 211 25.71 7.59 7.96
CA ILE A 211 26.17 7.73 6.58
C ILE A 211 27.56 8.31 6.64
N LEU A 212 28.50 7.61 6.02
CA LEU A 212 29.94 7.91 6.04
C LEU A 212 30.50 7.95 4.63
N GLU A 213 31.59 8.68 4.46
CA GLU A 213 32.38 8.67 3.23
C GLU A 213 33.07 7.32 3.04
N ALA A 214 33.31 6.96 1.78
CA ALA A 214 34.19 5.84 1.47
C ALA A 214 35.63 6.22 1.83
N ASP A 215 36.32 5.33 2.54
CA ASP A 215 37.71 5.50 2.96
C ASP A 215 38.52 4.23 2.62
N LYS A 216 39.86 4.32 2.67
CA LYS A 216 40.76 3.18 2.49
C LYS A 216 40.64 2.18 3.63
N GLU A 217 40.39 2.67 4.84
CA GLU A 217 40.05 1.84 5.98
C GLU A 217 38.54 1.62 6.05
N MET A 218 38.16 0.36 6.25
CA MET A 218 36.76 -0.05 6.31
C MET A 218 36.02 0.74 7.40
N ASP A 219 35.01 1.50 6.99
CA ASP A 219 34.15 2.36 7.82
C ASP A 219 34.90 3.44 8.64
N ALA A 220 36.01 3.95 8.11
CA ALA A 220 36.77 5.03 8.74
C ALA A 220 36.45 6.44 8.20
N GLY A 221 35.62 6.54 7.16
CA GLY A 221 35.33 7.82 6.51
C GLY A 221 34.57 8.81 7.37
N ASN A 222 34.60 10.08 6.96
CA ASN A 222 33.93 11.15 7.69
C ASN A 222 32.41 10.95 7.70
N ILE A 223 31.78 11.36 8.79
CA ILE A 223 30.36 11.13 9.06
C ILE A 223 29.55 12.31 8.54
N TRP A 224 28.60 12.02 7.66
CA TRP A 224 27.68 13.00 7.07
C TRP A 224 26.43 13.20 7.91
N ALA A 225 25.87 12.10 8.41
CA ALA A 225 24.66 12.12 9.24
C ALA A 225 24.63 10.85 10.11
N ILE A 226 24.05 10.97 11.30
CA ILE A 226 23.82 9.87 12.22
C ILE A 226 22.49 10.04 12.94
N SER A 227 21.81 8.92 13.19
CA SER A 227 20.65 8.90 14.07
C SER A 227 20.63 7.62 14.89
N ASN A 228 20.41 7.79 16.19
CA ASN A 228 20.33 6.73 17.16
C ASN A 228 18.87 6.47 17.55
N PHE A 229 18.60 5.24 17.94
CA PHE A 229 17.31 4.78 18.42
C PHE A 229 17.48 3.75 19.53
N ARG A 230 16.47 3.63 20.38
CA ARG A 230 16.41 2.57 21.39
C ARG A 230 16.18 1.22 20.71
N MET A 231 16.92 0.21 21.15
CA MET A 231 16.76 -1.14 20.63
C MET A 231 15.47 -1.76 21.16
N PRO A 232 14.57 -2.26 20.29
CA PRO A 232 13.40 -3.00 20.74
C PRO A 232 13.80 -4.33 21.38
N TYR A 233 13.10 -4.74 22.44
CA TYR A 233 13.28 -6.06 23.05
C TYR A 233 12.73 -7.16 22.13
N ASN A 234 13.44 -8.30 22.06
CA ASN A 234 13.03 -9.52 21.34
C ASN A 234 12.72 -9.33 19.84
N ILE A 235 13.42 -8.43 19.15
CA ILE A 235 13.27 -8.23 17.70
C ILE A 235 14.24 -9.09 16.90
N THR A 236 13.79 -9.65 15.77
CA THR A 236 14.70 -10.37 14.86
C THR A 236 15.54 -9.40 14.02
N LYS A 237 16.69 -9.87 13.52
CA LYS A 237 17.56 -9.09 12.62
C LYS A 237 16.81 -8.57 11.39
N GLY A 238 15.96 -9.41 10.79
CA GLY A 238 15.18 -9.07 9.61
C GLY A 238 14.12 -8.01 9.88
N GLU A 239 13.38 -8.12 10.99
CA GLU A 239 12.39 -7.12 11.38
C GLU A 239 13.02 -5.77 11.68
N LEU A 240 14.16 -5.74 12.38
CA LEU A 240 14.88 -4.51 12.69
C LEU A 240 15.41 -3.81 11.42
N TYR A 241 15.92 -4.59 10.47
CA TYR A 241 16.40 -4.08 9.18
C TYR A 241 15.25 -3.49 8.34
N ASN A 242 14.12 -4.22 8.26
CA ASN A 242 12.95 -3.83 7.46
C ASN A 242 12.03 -2.78 8.12
N SER A 243 12.36 -2.33 9.33
CA SER A 243 11.62 -1.30 10.06
C SER A 243 12.50 -0.10 10.40
N LEU A 244 13.10 -0.12 11.60
CA LEU A 244 13.73 1.02 12.24
C LEU A 244 15.02 1.44 11.53
N ILE A 245 15.83 0.48 11.08
CA ILE A 245 17.06 0.77 10.33
C ILE A 245 16.72 1.40 8.98
N SER A 246 15.83 0.78 8.20
CA SER A 246 15.47 1.28 6.87
C SER A 246 14.89 2.70 6.93
N ARG A 247 14.01 2.96 7.90
CA ARG A 247 13.42 4.29 8.10
C ARG A 247 14.46 5.32 8.53
N THR A 248 15.35 4.94 9.44
CA THR A 248 16.41 5.84 9.94
C THR A 248 17.41 6.16 8.84
N ALA A 249 17.88 5.15 8.09
CA ALA A 249 18.77 5.32 6.95
C ALA A 249 18.18 6.27 5.91
N THR A 250 16.90 6.07 5.59
CA THR A 250 16.16 6.92 4.65
C THR A 250 16.11 8.38 5.08
N LYS A 251 15.79 8.65 6.35
CA LYS A 251 15.78 10.02 6.90
C LYS A 251 17.16 10.66 6.83
N LEU A 252 18.20 9.91 7.16
CA LEU A 252 19.58 10.38 7.08
C LEU A 252 20.01 10.66 5.64
N ILE A 253 19.53 9.91 4.66
CA ILE A 253 19.82 10.18 3.25
C ILE A 253 19.19 11.51 2.83
N VAL A 254 17.92 11.75 3.19
CA VAL A 254 17.27 13.05 2.91
C VAL A 254 18.05 14.19 3.57
N GLU A 255 18.48 14.01 4.82
CA GLU A 255 19.33 14.96 5.54
C GLU A 255 20.67 15.19 4.81
N CYS A 256 21.36 14.14 4.38
CA CYS A 256 22.60 14.24 3.61
C CYS A 256 22.41 15.03 2.32
N PHE A 257 21.34 14.77 1.57
CA PHE A 257 21.04 15.48 0.33
C PHE A 257 20.74 16.96 0.59
N SER A 258 20.08 17.30 1.71
CA SER A 258 19.88 18.71 2.09
C SER A 258 21.20 19.44 2.41
N LYS A 259 22.22 18.71 2.87
CA LYS A 259 23.56 19.25 3.18
C LYS A 259 24.47 19.36 1.97
N LEU A 260 24.20 18.65 0.87
CA LEU A 260 25.01 18.71 -0.36
C LEU A 260 25.05 20.12 -0.99
N ASP A 261 24.01 20.92 -0.75
CA ASP A 261 23.89 22.29 -1.26
C ASP A 261 24.47 23.34 -0.30
N ASP A 262 24.88 22.96 0.92
CA ASP A 262 25.50 23.88 1.88
C ASP A 262 27.03 23.95 1.66
N PRO A 263 27.58 25.05 1.13
CA PRO A 263 29.02 25.17 0.88
C PRO A 263 29.86 25.20 2.18
N ASN A 264 29.25 25.46 3.33
CA ASN A 264 29.91 25.51 4.63
C ASN A 264 29.86 24.16 5.37
N PHE A 265 29.02 23.23 4.93
CA PHE A 265 28.94 21.92 5.56
C PHE A 265 30.23 21.13 5.34
N ARG A 266 30.78 20.56 6.42
CA ARG A 266 31.90 19.63 6.37
C ARG A 266 31.54 18.39 7.18
N PRO A 267 31.65 17.18 6.61
CA PRO A 267 31.48 15.92 7.33
C PRO A 267 32.40 15.86 8.56
N GLU A 268 31.90 15.28 9.64
CA GLU A 268 32.66 15.19 10.89
C GLU A 268 33.67 14.04 10.83
N PRO A 269 34.96 14.25 11.10
CA PRO A 269 35.92 13.16 11.21
C PRO A 269 35.54 12.19 12.31
N LEU A 270 35.72 10.89 12.06
CA LEU A 270 35.54 9.89 13.10
C LEU A 270 36.70 9.96 14.11
N ASP A 271 36.39 10.37 15.34
CA ASP A 271 37.37 10.59 16.40
C ASP A 271 36.97 9.84 17.68
N TYR A 272 37.63 8.70 17.94
CA TYR A 272 37.40 7.86 19.12
C TYR A 272 37.76 8.53 20.46
N SER A 273 38.44 9.68 20.44
CA SER A 273 38.72 10.44 21.67
C SER A 273 37.50 11.20 22.19
N LYS A 274 36.47 11.40 21.37
CA LYS A 274 35.28 12.15 21.77
C LYS A 274 34.29 11.28 22.57
N PRO A 275 33.69 11.83 23.65
CA PRO A 275 32.82 11.07 24.54
C PRO A 275 31.48 10.64 23.93
N ASP A 276 31.08 11.24 22.80
CA ASP A 276 29.88 10.87 22.04
C ASP A 276 30.10 9.71 21.06
N VAL A 277 31.35 9.27 20.85
CA VAL A 277 31.70 8.08 20.03
C VAL A 277 31.61 6.82 20.89
N LYS A 278 30.48 6.12 20.80
CA LYS A 278 30.20 4.91 21.60
C LYS A 278 30.54 3.59 20.89
N GLY A 279 30.79 3.61 19.58
CA GLY A 279 31.06 2.40 18.76
C GLY A 279 32.49 1.87 18.85
N ASN A 280 32.72 0.63 18.41
CA ASN A 280 34.04 -0.03 18.43
C ASN A 280 34.32 -0.81 17.12
N LEU A 281 35.59 -1.16 16.88
CA LEU A 281 35.94 -2.11 15.82
C LEU A 281 35.57 -3.54 16.24
N HIS A 282 34.62 -4.14 15.53
CA HIS A 282 34.17 -5.51 15.73
C HIS A 282 34.84 -6.48 14.75
N LYS A 283 35.29 -7.62 15.27
CA LYS A 283 35.69 -8.75 14.42
C LYS A 283 34.45 -9.34 13.75
N THR A 284 34.61 -9.83 12.51
CA THR A 284 33.59 -10.66 11.85
C THR A 284 33.22 -11.82 12.75
N LEU A 285 31.93 -12.01 12.99
CA LEU A 285 31.43 -13.24 13.61
C LEU A 285 31.61 -14.37 12.58
N LYS A 286 32.74 -15.07 12.64
CA LYS A 286 32.86 -16.38 12.00
C LYS A 286 32.08 -17.36 12.87
N ASN A 287 31.20 -18.12 12.24
CA ASN A 287 30.57 -19.29 12.84
C ASN A 287 31.67 -20.27 13.28
N ASN A 288 32.18 -20.12 14.50
CA ASN A 288 32.92 -21.16 15.20
C ASN A 288 31.87 -22.17 15.69
N ILE A 289 31.24 -22.87 14.75
CA ILE A 289 30.50 -24.07 15.06
C ILE A 289 31.60 -25.12 15.29
N GLU A 290 31.96 -25.32 16.56
CA GLU A 290 32.64 -26.56 16.99
C GLU A 290 31.88 -27.75 16.41
N ILE A 291 32.60 -28.79 16.01
CA ILE A 291 32.09 -29.99 15.32
C ILE A 291 30.80 -30.47 16.02
N ILE A 292 29.64 -30.08 15.48
CA ILE A 292 28.36 -30.65 15.90
C ILE A 292 28.29 -32.02 15.25
N PRO A 293 28.11 -33.11 16.01
CA PRO A 293 27.97 -34.44 15.43
C PRO A 293 26.76 -34.45 14.49
N GLU A 294 26.97 -34.96 13.27
CA GLU A 294 25.90 -35.15 12.29
C GLU A 294 24.86 -36.11 12.88
N SER A 295 23.59 -35.68 12.90
CA SER A 295 22.47 -36.52 13.34
C SER A 295 21.76 -37.05 12.10
N GLU A 296 22.19 -38.22 11.63
CA GLU A 296 21.63 -38.82 10.42
C GLU A 296 20.22 -39.39 10.67
N VAL A 297 19.26 -38.94 9.86
CA VAL A 297 17.95 -39.56 9.75
C VAL A 297 18.04 -40.71 8.75
N SER A 298 18.31 -41.92 9.25
CA SER A 298 18.66 -43.08 8.42
C SER A 298 17.48 -43.88 7.87
N ASN A 299 16.26 -43.68 8.39
CA ASN A 299 15.09 -44.47 8.00
C ASN A 299 13.94 -43.59 7.51
N LEU A 300 13.75 -43.48 6.19
CA LEU A 300 12.70 -42.67 5.53
C LEU A 300 11.24 -43.07 5.91
N SER A 301 11.07 -44.13 6.70
CA SER A 301 9.78 -44.73 7.08
C SER A 301 9.49 -44.65 8.58
N ALA A 302 10.33 -43.99 9.39
CA ALA A 302 10.11 -43.89 10.82
C ALA A 302 8.91 -42.94 11.14
N PRO A 303 8.00 -43.32 12.06
CA PRO A 303 6.76 -42.59 12.32
C PRO A 303 6.95 -41.20 12.95
N ASP A 304 8.06 -40.93 13.63
CA ASP A 304 8.31 -39.67 14.35
C ASP A 304 8.95 -38.57 13.48
N LEU A 305 8.94 -38.74 12.15
CA LEU A 305 9.71 -37.92 11.22
C LEU A 305 9.01 -36.67 10.68
N GLU A 306 7.72 -36.52 10.93
CA GLU A 306 6.94 -35.39 10.41
C GLU A 306 7.32 -34.03 11.04
N ASN A 307 8.01 -34.05 12.19
CA ASN A 307 8.34 -32.85 12.97
C ASN A 307 9.82 -32.45 12.95
N THR A 308 10.62 -32.99 12.02
CA THR A 308 12.06 -32.67 11.90
C THR A 308 12.43 -32.27 10.48
N TYR A 309 13.56 -31.59 10.32
CA TYR A 309 14.07 -31.23 8.99
C TYR A 309 14.52 -32.47 8.23
N GLN A 310 13.98 -32.65 7.02
CA GLN A 310 14.34 -33.74 6.12
C GLN A 310 14.73 -33.19 4.75
N GLU A 311 16.00 -33.36 4.37
CA GLU A 311 16.45 -32.99 3.03
C GLU A 311 15.96 -33.98 1.96
N ILE A 312 15.68 -35.23 2.31
CA ILE A 312 15.03 -36.23 1.44
C ILE A 312 13.96 -36.93 2.28
N SER A 313 12.74 -37.07 1.75
CA SER A 313 11.65 -37.74 2.45
C SER A 313 10.81 -38.59 1.51
N PHE A 314 10.16 -39.62 2.03
CA PHE A 314 9.35 -40.55 1.25
C PHE A 314 7.94 -40.66 1.83
N ARG A 315 6.92 -40.65 0.97
CA ARG A 315 5.53 -40.92 1.35
C ARG A 315 4.94 -41.98 0.44
N LYS A 316 4.35 -43.01 1.04
CA LYS A 316 3.61 -44.05 0.31
C LYS A 316 2.12 -43.71 0.29
N HIS A 317 1.53 -43.72 -0.91
CA HIS A 317 0.08 -43.60 -1.10
C HIS A 317 -0.41 -44.78 -1.94
N SER A 318 -1.04 -45.77 -1.30
CA SER A 318 -1.43 -47.04 -1.94
C SER A 318 -0.22 -47.72 -2.61
N LYS A 319 -0.23 -47.92 -3.94
CA LYS A 319 0.87 -48.48 -4.73
C LYS A 319 1.81 -47.42 -5.35
N ALA A 320 1.65 -46.14 -5.02
CA ALA A 320 2.57 -45.08 -5.47
C ALA A 320 3.47 -44.63 -4.31
N GLY A 321 4.77 -44.53 -4.56
CA GLY A 321 5.73 -43.90 -3.67
C GLY A 321 6.10 -42.52 -4.19
N ILE A 322 6.09 -41.51 -3.32
CA ILE A 322 6.50 -40.14 -3.66
C ILE A 322 7.77 -39.83 -2.87
N LEU A 323 8.86 -39.59 -3.60
CA LEU A 323 10.17 -39.22 -3.06
C LEU A 323 10.38 -37.72 -3.24
N PHE A 324 10.41 -37.00 -2.13
CA PHE A 324 10.72 -35.58 -2.06
C PHE A 324 12.22 -35.39 -1.79
N PHE A 325 12.83 -34.40 -2.43
CA PHE A 325 14.20 -34.00 -2.14
C PHE A 325 14.33 -32.48 -2.20
N ASN A 326 14.88 -31.91 -1.13
CA ASN A 326 15.04 -30.49 -0.88
C ASN A 326 16.52 -30.11 -0.92
N PHE A 327 17.16 -30.32 -2.07
CA PHE A 327 18.54 -29.87 -2.23
C PHE A 327 18.56 -28.35 -2.32
N TYR A 328 19.27 -27.72 -1.39
CA TYR A 328 19.50 -26.29 -1.45
C TYR A 328 19.93 -25.91 -2.87
N ASN A 329 19.18 -24.98 -3.48
CA ASN A 329 19.45 -24.46 -4.81
C ASN A 329 19.30 -25.45 -5.98
N GLY A 330 18.74 -26.64 -5.77
CA GLY A 330 18.71 -27.74 -6.75
C GLY A 330 20.11 -28.26 -7.10
N ALA A 331 21.14 -27.84 -6.36
CA ALA A 331 22.52 -28.20 -6.61
C ALA A 331 22.78 -29.61 -6.08
N MET A 332 22.99 -30.55 -6.99
CA MET A 332 23.31 -31.94 -6.69
C MET A 332 24.81 -32.14 -6.67
N ASP A 333 25.43 -31.86 -5.52
CA ASP A 333 26.80 -32.28 -5.29
C ASP A 333 26.90 -33.81 -5.13
N THR A 334 28.12 -34.34 -5.22
CA THR A 334 28.37 -35.79 -5.17
C THR A 334 27.80 -36.45 -3.91
N ARG A 335 27.72 -35.75 -2.77
CA ARG A 335 27.18 -36.31 -1.52
C ARG A 335 25.65 -36.41 -1.58
N LYS A 336 24.98 -35.37 -2.07
CA LYS A 336 23.53 -35.35 -2.28
C LYS A 336 23.09 -36.39 -3.31
N CYS A 337 23.84 -36.57 -4.39
CA CYS A 337 23.59 -37.64 -5.36
C CYS A 337 23.63 -39.03 -4.73
N LYS A 338 24.63 -39.31 -3.88
CA LYS A 338 24.76 -40.60 -3.19
C LYS A 338 23.57 -40.83 -2.24
N ARG A 339 23.17 -39.82 -1.46
CA ARG A 339 22.02 -39.88 -0.56
C ARG A 339 20.69 -40.06 -1.30
N LEU A 340 20.52 -39.43 -2.47
CA LEU A 340 19.35 -39.67 -3.31
C LEU A 340 19.30 -41.08 -3.86
N VAL A 341 20.44 -41.62 -4.31
CA VAL A 341 20.55 -43.01 -4.78
C VAL A 341 20.22 -43.99 -3.67
N GLU A 342 20.69 -43.75 -2.45
CA GLU A 342 20.33 -44.56 -1.28
C GLU A 342 18.83 -44.48 -0.98
N ALA A 343 18.24 -43.28 -1.01
CA ALA A 343 16.81 -43.10 -0.82
C ALA A 343 15.97 -43.82 -1.90
N ILE A 344 16.39 -43.79 -3.17
CA ILE A 344 15.74 -44.53 -4.26
C ILE A 344 15.83 -46.05 -4.01
N LYS A 345 17.00 -46.55 -3.56
CA LYS A 345 17.15 -47.97 -3.21
C LYS A 345 16.23 -48.36 -2.06
N GLU A 346 16.10 -47.53 -1.04
CA GLU A 346 15.13 -47.75 0.05
C GLU A 346 13.68 -47.73 -0.43
N CYS A 347 13.32 -46.79 -1.32
CA CYS A 347 11.99 -46.75 -1.94
C CYS A 347 11.69 -48.03 -2.74
N SER A 348 12.69 -48.59 -3.43
CA SER A 348 12.52 -49.82 -4.24
C SER A 348 12.25 -51.07 -3.39
N LYS A 349 12.55 -51.03 -2.09
CA LYS A 349 12.22 -52.10 -1.14
C LYS A 349 10.79 -52.00 -0.60
N GLN A 350 10.11 -50.88 -0.83
CA GLN A 350 8.72 -50.66 -0.41
C GLN A 350 7.75 -51.30 -1.39
N ASP A 351 6.57 -51.68 -0.91
CA ASP A 351 5.49 -52.23 -1.75
C ASP A 351 4.82 -51.14 -2.61
N ILE A 352 5.53 -50.64 -3.62
CA ILE A 352 5.08 -49.63 -4.59
C ILE A 352 5.30 -50.12 -6.03
N ASN A 353 4.41 -49.74 -6.95
CA ASN A 353 4.50 -50.02 -8.38
C ASN A 353 4.99 -48.81 -9.18
N VAL A 354 4.87 -47.60 -8.60
CA VAL A 354 5.22 -46.33 -9.24
C VAL A 354 5.99 -45.49 -8.24
N LEU A 355 7.15 -44.97 -8.66
CA LEU A 355 7.94 -44.01 -7.89
C LEU A 355 7.90 -42.65 -8.57
N VAL A 356 7.43 -41.63 -7.86
CA VAL A 356 7.30 -40.24 -8.32
C VAL A 356 8.37 -39.40 -7.63
N PHE A 357 9.14 -38.65 -8.40
CA PHE A 357 10.08 -37.65 -7.90
C PHE A 357 9.33 -36.31 -7.78
N ALA A 358 9.23 -35.75 -6.57
CA ALA A 358 8.50 -34.51 -6.31
C ALA A 358 9.44 -33.38 -5.88
N ASP A 359 9.39 -32.26 -6.60
CA ASP A 359 10.12 -31.02 -6.33
C ASP A 359 9.26 -30.03 -5.49
N GLN A 360 9.91 -29.04 -4.88
CA GLN A 360 9.34 -27.94 -4.10
C GLN A 360 8.19 -27.17 -4.78
N ALA A 361 8.00 -27.29 -6.09
CA ALA A 361 6.82 -26.75 -6.77
C ALA A 361 5.52 -27.25 -6.12
N GLN A 362 5.50 -28.49 -5.62
CA GLN A 362 4.36 -29.02 -4.88
C GLN A 362 4.15 -28.36 -3.51
N GLU A 363 5.23 -28.00 -2.82
CA GLU A 363 5.17 -27.31 -1.53
C GLU A 363 4.73 -25.86 -1.71
N ALA A 364 5.29 -25.15 -2.70
CA ALA A 364 4.84 -23.82 -3.08
C ALA A 364 3.36 -23.83 -3.52
N TRP A 365 2.94 -24.88 -4.23
CA TRP A 365 1.54 -25.09 -4.63
C TRP A 365 0.60 -25.38 -3.45
N ASN A 366 1.05 -26.13 -2.44
CA ASN A 366 0.27 -26.34 -1.22
C ASN A 366 0.19 -25.05 -0.40
N ASN A 367 1.31 -24.35 -0.24
CA ASN A 367 1.38 -23.09 0.50
C ASN A 367 0.43 -22.04 -0.07
N ILE A 368 0.38 -21.85 -1.40
CA ILE A 368 -0.53 -20.85 -1.98
C ILE A 368 -2.01 -21.20 -1.76
N LYS A 369 -2.38 -22.48 -1.77
CA LYS A 369 -3.75 -22.90 -1.45
C LYS A 369 -4.10 -22.60 0.02
N GLU A 370 -3.16 -22.80 0.94
CA GLU A 370 -3.38 -22.45 2.36
C GLU A 370 -3.44 -20.94 2.58
N ILE A 371 -2.61 -20.16 1.89
CA ILE A 371 -2.74 -18.69 1.91
C ILE A 371 -4.12 -18.28 1.38
N ASN A 372 -4.61 -18.88 0.29
CA ASN A 372 -5.97 -18.60 -0.20
C ASN A 372 -7.05 -18.98 0.81
N ASN A 373 -6.87 -20.06 1.59
CA ASN A 373 -7.79 -20.41 2.66
C ASN A 373 -7.84 -19.29 3.71
N VAL A 374 -6.70 -18.74 4.13
CA VAL A 374 -6.65 -17.58 5.03
C VAL A 374 -7.38 -16.38 4.43
N VAL A 375 -7.10 -16.05 3.16
CA VAL A 375 -7.76 -14.94 2.46
C VAL A 375 -9.27 -15.14 2.39
N LYS A 376 -9.74 -16.35 2.08
CA LYS A 376 -11.17 -16.70 2.04
C LYS A 376 -11.82 -16.58 3.42
N GLU A 377 -11.16 -17.03 4.48
CA GLU A 377 -11.67 -16.87 5.85
C GLU A 377 -11.86 -15.39 6.20
N ILE A 378 -10.88 -14.53 5.87
CA ILE A 378 -10.98 -13.08 6.07
C ILE A 378 -12.14 -12.51 5.22
N LEU A 379 -12.23 -12.88 3.94
CA LEU A 379 -13.27 -12.39 3.04
C LEU A 379 -14.66 -12.85 3.47
N PHE A 380 -14.83 -14.07 3.96
CA PHE A 380 -16.14 -14.58 4.41
C PHE A 380 -16.49 -14.18 5.84
N MET A 381 -15.62 -13.42 6.51
CA MET A 381 -15.80 -12.95 7.88
C MET A 381 -16.86 -11.86 8.00
N LYS A 382 -18.14 -12.25 8.00
CA LYS A 382 -19.29 -11.31 8.00
C LYS A 382 -19.66 -10.71 9.37
N ASN A 383 -19.07 -11.20 10.46
CA ASN A 383 -19.45 -10.83 11.83
C ASN A 383 -18.43 -9.93 12.53
N LEU A 384 -17.25 -9.74 11.92
CA LEU A 384 -16.19 -8.90 12.47
C LEU A 384 -15.76 -7.89 11.41
N ILE A 385 -15.26 -6.76 11.90
CA ILE A 385 -14.49 -5.83 11.09
C ILE A 385 -13.04 -6.33 11.06
N THR A 386 -12.49 -6.52 9.88
CA THR A 386 -11.12 -6.99 9.69
C THR A 386 -10.21 -5.82 9.34
N ILE A 387 -9.06 -5.72 10.02
CA ILE A 387 -8.06 -4.67 9.81
C ILE A 387 -6.71 -5.33 9.56
N SER A 388 -6.08 -5.02 8.43
CA SER A 388 -4.69 -5.36 8.17
C SER A 388 -3.79 -4.18 8.48
N ALA A 389 -2.73 -4.40 9.25
CA ALA A 389 -1.76 -3.41 9.68
C ALA A 389 -0.35 -3.79 9.20
N ILE A 390 0.11 -3.16 8.12
CA ILE A 390 1.40 -3.46 7.49
C ILE A 390 2.49 -2.56 8.12
N GLN A 391 3.38 -3.13 8.94
CA GLN A 391 4.40 -2.36 9.66
C GLN A 391 5.76 -2.30 8.96
N THR A 392 6.01 -3.26 8.07
CA THR A 392 7.28 -3.44 7.36
C THR A 392 7.00 -3.68 5.88
N ASN A 393 8.05 -3.57 5.05
CA ASN A 393 7.92 -3.81 3.62
C ASN A 393 7.19 -5.11 3.31
N ALA A 394 6.23 -5.05 2.40
CA ALA A 394 5.44 -6.20 1.99
C ALA A 394 5.54 -6.39 0.47
N GLY A 395 5.61 -7.63 0.02
CA GLY A 395 5.67 -7.96 -1.39
C GLY A 395 4.69 -9.06 -1.76
N ALA A 396 4.26 -9.02 -3.02
CA ALA A 396 3.44 -10.03 -3.65
C ALA A 396 2.24 -10.43 -2.76
N GLY A 397 2.20 -11.69 -2.29
CA GLY A 397 1.11 -12.22 -1.48
C GLY A 397 0.92 -11.51 -0.15
N GLY A 398 1.98 -10.98 0.46
CA GLY A 398 1.85 -10.20 1.69
C GLY A 398 1.03 -8.92 1.50
N VAL A 399 1.15 -8.27 0.33
CA VAL A 399 0.31 -7.11 -0.01
C VAL A 399 -1.11 -7.55 -0.31
N TYR A 400 -1.28 -8.55 -1.18
CA TYR A 400 -2.59 -8.95 -1.65
C TYR A 400 -3.46 -9.64 -0.58
N MET A 401 -2.85 -10.42 0.31
CA MET A 401 -3.53 -10.98 1.48
C MET A 401 -4.08 -9.88 2.38
N ALA A 402 -3.32 -8.79 2.59
CA ALA A 402 -3.80 -7.66 3.38
C ALA A 402 -5.07 -7.03 2.78
N LEU A 403 -5.19 -7.00 1.45
CA LEU A 403 -6.36 -6.43 0.75
C LEU A 403 -7.68 -7.19 0.98
N ALA A 404 -7.62 -8.39 1.56
CA ALA A 404 -8.80 -9.15 1.97
C ALA A 404 -9.56 -8.48 3.13
N SER A 405 -8.86 -7.68 3.95
CA SER A 405 -9.45 -7.00 5.09
C SER A 405 -10.34 -5.82 4.68
N ASP A 406 -11.30 -5.48 5.56
CA ASP A 406 -12.17 -4.32 5.37
C ASP A 406 -11.36 -3.03 5.31
N PHE A 407 -10.40 -2.87 6.23
CA PHE A 407 -9.46 -1.75 6.26
C PHE A 407 -8.03 -2.25 6.15
N VAL A 408 -7.23 -1.55 5.36
CA VAL A 408 -5.80 -1.86 5.20
C VAL A 408 -5.01 -0.61 5.46
N PHE A 409 -4.25 -0.60 6.55
CA PHE A 409 -3.35 0.49 6.89
C PHE A 409 -1.91 0.03 6.74
N ALA A 410 -1.03 0.95 6.35
CA ALA A 410 0.39 0.71 6.32
C ALA A 410 1.13 1.83 7.04
N GLN A 411 2.22 1.47 7.70
CA GLN A 411 3.16 2.39 8.31
C GLN A 411 3.78 3.30 7.24
N ASP A 412 4.08 4.55 7.59
CA ASP A 412 4.82 5.44 6.68
C ASP A 412 6.21 4.90 6.29
N ASP A 413 6.65 5.28 5.10
CA ASP A 413 7.99 5.03 4.54
C ASP A 413 8.36 3.55 4.36
N ILE A 414 7.36 2.66 4.20
CA ILE A 414 7.58 1.28 3.77
C ILE A 414 7.32 1.12 2.26
N VAL A 415 7.93 0.09 1.67
CA VAL A 415 7.70 -0.32 0.28
C VAL A 415 6.69 -1.45 0.22
N LEU A 416 5.68 -1.28 -0.64
CA LEU A 416 4.76 -2.31 -1.06
C LEU A 416 5.09 -2.72 -2.50
N ASN A 417 5.30 -4.01 -2.75
CA ASN A 417 5.49 -4.57 -4.08
C ASN A 417 4.26 -5.38 -4.50
N PRO A 418 3.17 -4.74 -4.99
CA PRO A 418 1.92 -5.40 -5.34
C PRO A 418 2.02 -6.15 -6.68
N HIS A 419 2.99 -7.04 -6.84
CA HIS A 419 3.15 -7.81 -8.08
C HIS A 419 3.93 -9.10 -7.85
N TYR A 420 3.79 -10.01 -8.82
CA TYR A 420 4.47 -11.30 -8.87
C TYR A 420 5.47 -11.44 -10.03
N LYS A 421 5.54 -10.42 -10.90
CA LYS A 421 6.33 -10.44 -12.14
C LYS A 421 7.80 -10.84 -11.94
N ASN A 422 8.46 -10.31 -10.91
CA ASN A 422 9.87 -10.61 -10.62
C ASN A 422 10.10 -12.04 -10.13
N MET A 423 9.05 -12.71 -9.63
CA MET A 423 9.06 -14.12 -9.27
C MET A 423 8.66 -15.03 -10.44
N GLY A 424 8.22 -14.49 -11.57
CA GLY A 424 7.73 -15.30 -12.69
C GLY A 424 6.39 -15.97 -12.40
N LEU A 425 5.56 -15.33 -11.58
CA LEU A 425 4.26 -15.85 -11.16
C LEU A 425 3.13 -14.89 -11.55
N TYR A 426 1.93 -15.45 -11.73
CA TYR A 426 0.70 -14.67 -11.88
C TYR A 426 0.25 -14.03 -10.57
N GLY A 427 0.46 -14.73 -9.44
CA GLY A 427 -0.05 -14.39 -8.10
C GLY A 427 -1.37 -15.05 -7.78
N SER A 428 -1.75 -15.16 -6.49
CA SER A 428 -2.99 -15.89 -6.16
C SER A 428 -3.81 -15.46 -4.95
N GLU A 429 -3.70 -14.31 -4.30
CA GLU A 429 -4.43 -14.08 -3.04
C GLU A 429 -5.84 -13.51 -3.25
N LEU A 430 -6.60 -14.07 -4.20
CA LEU A 430 -7.87 -13.49 -4.70
C LEU A 430 -7.70 -12.03 -5.09
N HIS A 431 -6.49 -11.68 -5.53
CA HIS A 431 -6.07 -10.33 -5.82
C HIS A 431 -6.84 -9.72 -6.98
N THR A 432 -7.35 -10.55 -7.89
CA THR A 432 -8.21 -10.12 -9.00
C THR A 432 -9.65 -9.80 -8.56
N ILE A 433 -10.01 -10.09 -7.31
CA ILE A 433 -11.25 -9.59 -6.67
C ILE A 433 -10.94 -8.37 -5.80
N THR A 434 -9.97 -8.50 -4.89
CA THR A 434 -9.75 -7.51 -3.83
C THR A 434 -9.13 -6.22 -4.36
N ALA A 435 -8.11 -6.30 -5.22
CA ALA A 435 -7.46 -5.11 -5.74
C ALA A 435 -8.35 -4.30 -6.70
N PRO A 436 -9.06 -4.87 -7.70
CA PRO A 436 -9.89 -4.07 -8.60
C PRO A 436 -11.09 -3.40 -7.90
N LYS A 437 -11.57 -3.96 -6.79
CA LYS A 437 -12.56 -3.28 -5.94
C LYS A 437 -12.02 -1.98 -5.36
N ARG A 438 -10.73 -1.93 -5.04
CA ARG A 438 -10.04 -0.75 -4.47
C ARG A 438 -9.56 0.24 -5.54
N ILE A 439 -8.85 -0.25 -6.56
CA ILE A 439 -8.11 0.58 -7.53
C ILE A 439 -8.61 0.47 -8.98
N GLY A 440 -9.54 -0.46 -9.26
CA GLY A 440 -9.98 -0.76 -10.62
C GLY A 440 -9.02 -1.71 -11.38
N LYS A 441 -9.53 -2.34 -12.43
CA LYS A 441 -8.79 -3.38 -13.17
C LYS A 441 -7.56 -2.82 -13.89
N SER A 442 -7.69 -1.66 -14.55
CA SER A 442 -6.59 -1.06 -15.30
C SER A 442 -5.38 -0.71 -14.43
N ALA A 443 -5.63 -0.23 -13.21
CA ALA A 443 -4.55 0.06 -12.26
C ALA A 443 -3.87 -1.23 -11.78
N LEU A 444 -4.64 -2.29 -11.50
CA LEU A 444 -4.07 -3.59 -11.16
C LEU A 444 -3.19 -4.14 -12.30
N ASP A 445 -3.69 -4.12 -13.54
CA ASP A 445 -2.95 -4.60 -14.71
C ASP A 445 -1.65 -3.81 -14.89
N TYR A 446 -1.69 -2.49 -14.67
CA TYR A 446 -0.50 -1.66 -14.69
C TYR A 446 0.51 -2.07 -13.61
N LEU A 447 0.09 -2.24 -12.35
CA LEU A 447 0.99 -2.66 -11.26
C LEU A 447 1.61 -4.04 -11.52
N LYS A 448 0.81 -5.01 -11.97
CA LYS A 448 1.28 -6.37 -12.29
C LYS A 448 2.31 -6.35 -13.42
N ASN A 449 2.06 -5.59 -14.47
CA ASN A 449 2.92 -5.57 -15.66
C ASN A 449 4.16 -4.70 -15.50
N SER A 450 4.09 -3.62 -14.73
CA SER A 450 5.20 -2.69 -14.54
C SER A 450 6.16 -3.12 -13.41
N ALA A 451 5.69 -3.95 -12.47
CA ALA A 451 6.45 -4.34 -11.28
C ALA A 451 6.99 -3.14 -10.48
N ILE A 452 6.18 -2.08 -10.39
CA ILE A 452 6.59 -0.86 -9.73
C ILE A 452 6.41 -1.01 -8.21
N PRO A 453 7.47 -0.76 -7.41
CA PRO A 453 7.32 -0.62 -5.96
C PRO A 453 6.51 0.64 -5.64
N LEU A 454 5.67 0.58 -4.62
CA LEU A 454 4.89 1.71 -4.12
C LEU A 454 5.36 2.07 -2.72
N LEU A 455 5.62 3.35 -2.46
CA LEU A 455 5.65 3.85 -1.09
C LEU A 455 4.23 3.84 -0.49
N THR A 456 4.10 3.81 0.83
CA THR A 456 2.81 3.90 1.53
C THR A 456 1.93 5.03 1.01
N LYS A 457 2.49 6.24 0.84
CA LYS A 457 1.76 7.40 0.32
C LYS A 457 1.24 7.17 -1.10
N GLU A 458 2.05 6.58 -1.97
CA GLU A 458 1.65 6.26 -3.34
C GLU A 458 0.52 5.21 -3.38
N ALA A 459 0.56 4.23 -2.46
CA ALA A 459 -0.49 3.23 -2.32
C ALA A 459 -1.80 3.84 -1.78
N ILE A 460 -1.72 4.84 -0.90
CA ILE A 460 -2.88 5.62 -0.44
C ILE A 460 -3.46 6.47 -1.59
N GLU A 461 -2.61 7.18 -2.34
CA GLU A 461 -3.03 8.02 -3.47
C GLU A 461 -3.75 7.21 -4.56
N LEU A 462 -3.26 6.01 -4.84
CA LEU A 462 -3.89 5.09 -5.77
C LEU A 462 -5.19 4.46 -5.21
N ASN A 463 -5.44 4.62 -3.92
CA ASN A 463 -6.50 3.98 -3.14
C ASN A 463 -6.34 2.45 -3.03
N LEU A 464 -5.10 1.94 -3.10
CA LEU A 464 -4.77 0.53 -2.88
C LEU A 464 -4.91 0.14 -1.42
N ILE A 465 -4.55 1.06 -0.51
CA ILE A 465 -4.70 0.94 0.94
C ILE A 465 -5.44 2.17 1.49
N ASP A 466 -5.93 2.08 2.73
CA ASP A 466 -6.66 3.13 3.41
C ASP A 466 -5.72 4.15 4.07
N ASP A 467 -6.13 5.42 4.02
CA ASP A 467 -5.48 6.53 4.73
C ASP A 467 -5.97 6.58 6.18
N ILE A 468 -5.11 6.21 7.13
CA ILE A 468 -5.49 6.17 8.54
C ILE A 468 -5.87 7.56 9.07
N ASP A 469 -5.11 8.60 8.71
CA ASP A 469 -5.29 9.95 9.24
C ASP A 469 -6.60 10.56 8.72
N LYS A 470 -6.90 10.37 7.43
CA LYS A 470 -8.19 10.79 6.85
C LYS A 470 -9.38 10.03 7.46
N LYS A 471 -9.21 8.74 7.77
CA LYS A 471 -10.24 7.94 8.45
C LYS A 471 -10.44 8.43 9.90
N PHE A 472 -9.38 8.87 10.56
CA PHE A 472 -9.45 9.54 11.87
C PHE A 472 -10.28 10.82 11.80
N GLU A 473 -9.99 11.73 10.86
CA GLU A 473 -10.75 12.98 10.71
C GLU A 473 -12.25 12.71 10.55
N THR A 474 -12.58 11.72 9.71
CA THR A 474 -13.97 11.32 9.45
C THR A 474 -14.67 10.75 10.68
N ILE A 475 -13.94 10.05 11.55
CA ILE A 475 -14.52 9.37 12.71
C ILE A 475 -14.62 10.30 13.92
N PHE A 476 -13.67 11.21 14.09
CA PHE A 476 -13.56 12.02 15.29
C PHE A 476 -14.22 13.41 15.15
N ASN A 477 -14.60 13.86 13.95
CA ASN A 477 -15.24 15.16 13.71
C ASN A 477 -14.49 16.36 14.36
N GLU A 478 -13.19 16.19 14.62
CA GLU A 478 -12.31 17.14 15.28
C GLU A 478 -11.09 17.37 14.40
N ASN A 479 -10.46 18.55 14.53
CA ASN A 479 -9.15 18.80 13.93
C ASN A 479 -8.14 17.81 14.54
N VAL A 480 -7.81 16.75 13.79
CA VAL A 480 -6.89 15.68 14.19
C VAL A 480 -5.49 16.20 14.52
N GLN A 481 -5.16 17.44 14.13
CA GLN A 481 -3.91 18.12 14.47
C GLN A 481 -3.55 18.11 15.97
N LEU A 482 -4.51 17.95 16.90
CA LEU A 482 -4.23 17.88 18.34
C LEU A 482 -3.93 16.47 18.89
N LEU A 483 -4.34 15.40 18.20
CA LEU A 483 -4.06 14.01 18.58
C LEU A 483 -2.83 13.42 17.86
N ASP A 484 -2.35 14.10 16.82
CA ASP A 484 -1.54 13.48 15.76
C ASP A 484 -0.03 13.34 16.06
N MET A 485 0.57 14.19 16.89
CA MET A 485 2.04 14.34 16.78
C MET A 485 2.90 13.27 17.47
N ASN A 486 2.34 12.37 18.28
CA ASN A 486 3.15 11.43 19.08
C ASN A 486 2.63 9.98 19.19
N LEU A 487 1.50 9.62 18.58
CA LEU A 487 1.02 8.24 18.63
C LEU A 487 1.76 7.38 17.62
N ASP A 488 2.22 6.20 18.06
CA ASP A 488 2.77 5.22 17.13
C ASP A 488 1.69 4.65 16.22
N PHE A 489 2.09 4.09 15.09
CA PHE A 489 1.17 3.58 14.06
C PHE A 489 0.21 2.50 14.60
N LEU A 490 0.69 1.62 15.49
CA LEU A 490 -0.14 0.55 16.02
C LEU A 490 -1.15 1.10 17.03
N ASP A 491 -0.78 2.11 17.79
CA ASP A 491 -1.66 2.82 18.71
C ASP A 491 -2.72 3.63 17.97
N LYS A 492 -2.36 4.24 16.83
CA LYS A 492 -3.35 4.80 15.89
C LYS A 492 -4.36 3.72 15.45
N ILE A 493 -3.90 2.54 15.05
CA ILE A 493 -4.82 1.44 14.64
C ILE A 493 -5.70 0.96 15.80
N LYS A 494 -5.13 0.78 17.00
CA LYS A 494 -5.88 0.37 18.20
C LYS A 494 -6.97 1.40 18.53
N LEU A 495 -6.64 2.69 18.48
CA LEU A 495 -7.58 3.76 18.73
C LEU A 495 -8.69 3.79 17.68
N PHE A 496 -8.34 3.63 16.39
CA PHE A 496 -9.31 3.49 15.31
C PHE A 496 -10.26 2.30 15.53
N ALA A 497 -9.72 1.13 15.86
CA ALA A 497 -10.49 -0.07 16.14
C ALA A 497 -11.42 0.10 17.35
N SER A 498 -10.93 0.78 18.40
CA SER A 498 -11.70 1.02 19.63
C SER A 498 -12.99 1.81 19.38
N LYS A 499 -13.03 2.65 18.35
CA LYS A 499 -14.24 3.40 17.99
C LYS A 499 -15.35 2.54 17.42
N TYR A 500 -15.02 1.39 16.86
CA TYR A 500 -16.04 0.41 16.47
C TYR A 500 -16.37 -0.52 17.63
N SER A 501 -15.39 -0.94 18.44
CA SER A 501 -15.67 -1.82 19.58
C SER A 501 -16.50 -1.14 20.67
N ASN A 502 -16.31 0.16 20.89
CA ASN A 502 -16.95 0.91 21.98
C ASN A 502 -18.28 1.57 21.56
N ASP A 503 -18.59 1.60 20.26
CA ASP A 503 -19.84 2.13 19.71
C ASP A 503 -20.64 1.01 19.04
N GLU A 504 -21.48 0.36 19.85
CA GLU A 504 -22.27 -0.80 19.42
C GLU A 504 -23.20 -0.45 18.25
N GLN A 505 -23.77 0.77 18.23
CA GLN A 505 -24.67 1.20 17.17
C GLN A 505 -23.92 1.34 15.84
N LYS A 506 -22.74 1.95 15.87
CA LYS A 506 -21.88 2.10 14.69
C LYS A 506 -21.37 0.76 14.18
N LEU A 507 -20.92 -0.13 15.07
CA LEU A 507 -20.52 -1.49 14.71
C LEU A 507 -21.67 -2.26 14.06
N LYS A 508 -22.85 -2.25 14.69
CA LYS A 508 -24.04 -2.94 14.17
C LYS A 508 -24.46 -2.39 12.81
N LYS A 509 -24.40 -1.08 12.61
CA LYS A 509 -24.67 -0.45 11.31
C LYS A 509 -23.69 -0.95 10.24
N TYR A 510 -22.40 -1.01 10.54
CA TYR A 510 -21.38 -1.50 9.60
C TYR A 510 -21.59 -2.98 9.26
N LEU A 511 -21.76 -3.82 10.29
CA LEU A 511 -21.94 -5.27 10.12
C LEU A 511 -23.23 -5.60 9.36
N ASN A 512 -24.32 -4.85 9.57
CA ASN A 512 -25.56 -5.04 8.81
C ASN A 512 -25.34 -4.81 7.31
N ILE A 513 -24.66 -3.72 6.93
CA ILE A 513 -24.32 -3.44 5.53
C ILE A 513 -23.42 -4.55 4.97
N LYS A 514 -22.38 -4.95 5.72
CA LYS A 514 -21.49 -6.05 5.33
C LYS A 514 -22.28 -7.32 5.06
N GLN A 515 -23.12 -7.76 6.00
CA GLN A 515 -23.94 -8.96 5.88
C GLN A 515 -24.96 -8.90 4.72
N GLU A 516 -25.54 -7.72 4.47
CA GLU A 516 -26.46 -7.51 3.35
C GLU A 516 -25.76 -7.69 2.01
N ILE A 517 -24.55 -7.13 1.86
CA ILE A 517 -23.69 -7.35 0.68
C ILE A 517 -23.47 -8.86 0.44
N PHE A 518 -23.16 -9.64 1.48
CA PHE A 518 -23.02 -11.10 1.34
C PHE A 518 -24.31 -11.82 0.93
N ARG A 519 -25.49 -11.34 1.34
CA ARG A 519 -26.77 -11.99 1.02
C ARG A 519 -27.23 -11.73 -0.41
N THR A 520 -27.06 -10.50 -0.88
CA THR A 520 -27.57 -10.05 -2.19
C THR A 520 -26.68 -10.54 -3.34
N ILE A 521 -25.45 -10.94 -3.03
CA ILE A 521 -24.44 -11.34 -4.00
C ILE A 521 -24.19 -12.83 -3.82
N LYS A 522 -24.14 -13.62 -4.91
CA LYS A 522 -23.53 -14.97 -4.91
C LYS A 522 -22.01 -14.88 -4.73
N PHE A 523 -21.56 -14.21 -3.67
CA PHE A 523 -20.19 -13.73 -3.50
C PHE A 523 -19.24 -14.91 -3.30
N GLN A 524 -19.70 -15.94 -2.58
CA GLN A 524 -18.98 -17.20 -2.43
C GLN A 524 -18.69 -17.84 -3.80
N ASN A 525 -19.67 -17.92 -4.70
CA ASN A 525 -19.45 -18.51 -6.02
C ASN A 525 -18.42 -17.71 -6.84
N VAL A 526 -18.51 -16.38 -6.81
CA VAL A 526 -17.53 -15.51 -7.50
C VAL A 526 -16.13 -15.69 -6.92
N VAL A 527 -16.00 -15.82 -5.60
CA VAL A 527 -14.71 -16.06 -4.95
C VAL A 527 -14.11 -17.40 -5.37
N LEU A 528 -14.91 -18.47 -5.39
CA LEU A 528 -14.44 -19.81 -5.77
C LEU A 528 -14.05 -19.88 -7.27
N GLU A 529 -14.85 -19.29 -8.15
CA GLU A 529 -14.57 -19.24 -9.59
C GLU A 529 -13.27 -18.45 -9.88
N GLN A 530 -13.07 -17.35 -9.17
CA GLN A 530 -11.86 -16.55 -9.35
C GLN A 530 -10.62 -17.19 -8.72
N GLU A 531 -10.76 -17.89 -7.58
CA GLU A 531 -9.70 -18.70 -7.00
C GLU A 531 -9.22 -19.75 -8.01
N GLU A 532 -10.16 -20.48 -8.62
CA GLU A 532 -9.84 -21.48 -9.63
C GLU A 532 -9.11 -20.87 -10.83
N THR A 533 -9.54 -19.68 -11.27
CA THR A 533 -8.89 -18.93 -12.34
C THR A 533 -7.45 -18.55 -11.98
N GLU A 534 -7.21 -17.96 -10.80
CA GLU A 534 -5.87 -17.57 -10.34
C GLU A 534 -4.97 -18.79 -10.14
N LEU A 535 -5.48 -19.89 -9.57
CA LEU A 535 -4.74 -21.12 -9.37
C LEU A 535 -4.37 -21.79 -10.69
N ASN A 536 -5.24 -21.77 -11.70
CA ASN A 536 -4.93 -22.30 -13.03
C ASN A 536 -3.77 -21.54 -13.68
N GLU A 537 -3.75 -20.21 -13.58
CA GLU A 537 -2.63 -19.38 -14.05
C GLU A 537 -1.33 -19.71 -13.29
N MET A 538 -1.40 -19.80 -11.96
CA MET A 538 -0.27 -20.17 -11.10
C MET A 538 0.27 -21.56 -11.42
N LYS A 539 -0.60 -22.52 -11.72
CA LYS A 539 -0.21 -23.89 -12.09
C LYS A 539 0.63 -23.90 -13.37
N ILE A 540 0.23 -23.11 -14.36
CA ILE A 540 0.97 -22.97 -15.62
C ILE A 540 2.34 -22.33 -15.35
N ASP A 541 2.40 -21.29 -14.51
CA ASP A 541 3.67 -20.64 -14.16
C ASP A 541 4.62 -21.57 -13.40
N MET A 542 4.12 -22.30 -12.40
CA MET A 542 4.93 -23.15 -11.53
C MET A 542 5.36 -24.46 -12.18
N PHE A 543 4.46 -25.15 -12.89
CA PHE A 543 4.72 -26.50 -13.41
C PHE A 543 5.08 -26.52 -14.90
N MET A 544 4.68 -25.52 -15.67
CA MET A 544 5.06 -25.38 -17.08
C MET A 544 6.14 -24.31 -17.30
N ASN A 545 6.60 -23.66 -16.21
CA ASN A 545 7.64 -22.63 -16.22
C ASN A 545 7.38 -21.48 -17.22
N ARG A 546 6.10 -21.13 -17.48
CA ARG A 546 5.69 -20.16 -18.51
C ARG A 546 6.41 -18.81 -18.41
N ASN A 547 6.60 -18.32 -17.19
CA ASN A 547 7.17 -17.02 -16.90
C ASN A 547 8.57 -17.10 -16.29
N ASP A 548 9.27 -18.21 -16.53
CA ASP A 548 10.61 -18.51 -16.02
C ASP A 548 10.68 -18.50 -14.49
N PHE A 549 9.64 -19.06 -13.86
CA PHE A 549 9.51 -19.19 -12.42
C PHE A 549 10.74 -19.84 -11.79
N ASP A 550 11.25 -20.93 -12.37
CA ASP A 550 12.36 -21.68 -11.76
C ASP A 550 13.66 -20.87 -11.69
N ARG A 551 14.02 -20.19 -12.78
CA ARG A 551 15.22 -19.34 -12.81
C ARG A 551 15.05 -18.13 -11.91
N LYS A 552 13.91 -17.43 -12.00
CA LYS A 552 13.60 -16.25 -11.17
C LYS A 552 13.56 -16.58 -9.68
N ARG A 553 12.95 -17.68 -9.30
CA ARG A 553 12.93 -18.20 -7.92
C ARG A 553 14.36 -18.45 -7.42
N LYS A 554 15.20 -19.11 -8.23
CA LYS A 554 16.61 -19.37 -7.87
C LYS A 554 17.40 -18.08 -7.71
N ALA A 555 17.25 -17.13 -8.64
CA ALA A 555 17.90 -15.82 -8.56
C ALA A 555 17.47 -15.06 -7.29
N PHE A 556 16.17 -15.04 -7.01
CA PHE A 556 15.61 -14.41 -5.81
C PHE A 556 16.14 -15.03 -4.51
N LEU A 557 16.11 -16.37 -4.39
CA LEU A 557 16.58 -17.08 -3.19
C LEU A 557 18.09 -16.92 -2.99
N ARG A 558 18.86 -16.89 -4.08
CA ARG A 558 20.32 -16.75 -4.04
C ARG A 558 20.79 -15.30 -3.95
N LYS A 559 19.89 -14.32 -4.16
CA LYS A 559 20.19 -12.89 -4.26
C LYS A 559 21.30 -12.60 -5.30
N VAL A 560 21.25 -13.28 -6.44
CA VAL A 560 22.17 -13.09 -7.56
C VAL A 560 21.45 -12.48 -8.74
N ASP A 561 22.18 -11.95 -9.70
CA ASP A 561 21.59 -11.48 -10.95
C ASP A 561 20.91 -12.67 -11.66
N ILE A 562 19.78 -12.41 -12.31
CA ILE A 562 19.08 -13.44 -13.08
C ILE A 562 19.96 -13.97 -14.21
N ASP A 563 20.84 -13.14 -14.76
CA ASP A 563 21.80 -13.53 -15.80
C ASP A 563 22.92 -14.44 -15.30
N GLU A 564 23.08 -14.58 -13.98
CA GLU A 564 24.05 -15.49 -13.34
C GLU A 564 23.45 -16.87 -12.97
N VAL A 565 22.14 -17.06 -13.14
CA VAL A 565 21.40 -18.32 -12.88
C VAL A 565 21.06 -19.02 -14.18
#